data_AF-A0A7S3UP29-F1
#
_entry.id   AF-A0A7S3UP29-F1
#
_cell.length_a   1.000
_cell.length_b   1.000
_cell.length_c   1.000
_cell.angle_alpha   90.00
_cell.angle_beta   90.00
_cell.angle_gamma   90.00
#
_symmetry.space_group_name_H-M   'P 1'
#
loop_
_entity.id
_entity.type
_entity.pdbx_description
1 polymer ?
#
loop_
_entity_poly.entity_id
_entity_poly.type
_entity_poly.pdbx_seq_one_letter_code
_entity_poly.pdbx_strand_id
1 'polypeptide(L)'
;SSREESFWDLQLQVRDCRTLEESFARYVEEETLEGDNQYDAEAHGKQDAKKGIDFAMFPKVLNIHLKRFEYDFQTGLMKKINDHLEFPETLELDRFLHAAHPEKRDPGTNEPKEVFHLHSVLVHSGDVHGGHYYAFI
;
A
#
# COMPACT_ATOMS: atom_id res chain seq x y z
N SER A 1 -19.76 7.41 -3.17
CA SER A 1 -19.87 6.19 -2.34
C SER A 1 -18.62 6.08 -1.48
N SER A 2 -18.71 5.56 -0.25
CA SER A 2 -17.54 5.24 0.59
C SER A 2 -17.79 3.89 1.28
N ARG A 3 -16.71 3.16 1.53
CA ARG A 3 -16.75 1.85 2.19
C ARG A 3 -15.56 1.72 3.12
N GLU A 4 -15.84 1.38 4.38
CA GLU A 4 -14.80 1.06 5.36
C GLU A 4 -14.51 -0.44 5.32
N GLU A 5 -13.21 -0.78 5.29
CA GLU A 5 -12.74 -2.16 5.26
C GLU A 5 -11.57 -2.32 6.24
N SER A 6 -11.46 -3.51 6.85
CA SER A 6 -10.34 -3.87 7.73
C SER A 6 -9.29 -4.65 6.95
N PHE A 7 -8.02 -4.52 7.34
CA PHE A 7 -6.91 -5.25 6.74
C PHE A 7 -6.03 -5.93 7.80
N TRP A 8 -5.34 -7.00 7.39
CA TRP A 8 -4.36 -7.73 8.22
C TRP A 8 -2.92 -7.52 7.74
N ASP A 9 -2.76 -7.29 6.44
CA ASP A 9 -1.52 -6.93 5.76
C ASP A 9 -1.77 -5.85 4.71
N LEU A 10 -0.76 -5.04 4.44
CA LEU A 10 -0.74 -4.10 3.32
C LEU A 10 0.13 -4.64 2.20
N GLN A 11 -0.47 -4.79 1.03
CA GLN A 11 0.23 -5.30 -0.15
C GLN A 11 0.70 -4.15 -1.02
N LEU A 12 1.97 -3.78 -0.86
CA LEU A 12 2.55 -2.60 -1.51
C LEU A 12 3.26 -2.96 -2.81
N GLN A 13 3.07 -2.11 -3.81
CA GLN A 13 3.70 -2.25 -5.12
C GLN A 13 5.20 -1.96 -5.01
N VAL A 14 6.03 -2.80 -5.65
CA VAL A 14 7.49 -2.60 -5.70
C VAL A 14 7.92 -2.00 -7.04
N ARG A 15 7.28 -2.42 -8.14
CA ARG A 15 7.62 -1.91 -9.47
C ARG A 15 7.45 -0.38 -9.51
N ASP A 16 8.46 0.29 -10.04
CA ASP A 16 8.56 1.75 -10.15
C ASP A 16 8.56 2.51 -8.81
N CYS A 17 8.79 1.83 -7.68
CA CYS A 17 8.95 2.44 -6.37
C CYS A 17 10.34 2.12 -5.83
N ARG A 18 11.12 3.16 -5.49
CA ARG A 18 12.47 3.03 -4.94
C ARG A 18 12.49 2.99 -3.42
N THR A 19 11.44 3.50 -2.79
CA THR A 19 11.29 3.54 -1.33
C THR A 19 9.96 2.96 -0.89
N LEU A 20 9.90 2.49 0.35
CA LEU A 20 8.66 2.04 0.98
C LEU A 20 7.62 3.16 1.01
N GLU A 21 8.07 4.38 1.28
CA GLU A 21 7.33 5.63 1.24
C GLU A 21 6.63 5.90 -0.09
N GLU A 22 7.34 5.76 -1.21
CA GLU A 22 6.76 5.86 -2.56
C GLU A 22 5.70 4.79 -2.79
N SER A 23 5.92 3.60 -2.24
CA SER A 23 4.96 2.49 -2.36
C SER A 23 3.66 2.76 -1.60
N PHE A 24 3.74 3.39 -0.41
CA PHE A 24 2.56 3.90 0.31
C PHE A 24 1.86 5.03 -0.45
N ALA A 25 2.61 5.98 -1.00
CA ALA A 25 2.03 7.07 -1.78
C ALA A 25 1.26 6.54 -3.01
N ARG A 26 1.83 5.55 -3.70
CA ARG A 26 1.17 4.87 -4.81
C ARG A 26 -0.06 4.06 -4.38
N TYR A 27 -0.07 3.53 -3.15
CA TYR A 27 -1.21 2.78 -2.63
C TYR A 27 -2.45 3.66 -2.41
N VAL A 28 -2.25 4.92 -2.01
CA VAL A 28 -3.33 5.91 -1.78
C VAL A 28 -3.59 6.81 -2.97
N GLU A 29 -2.90 6.59 -4.10
CA GLU A 29 -3.06 7.39 -5.32
C GLU A 29 -4.49 7.21 -5.89
N GLU A 30 -5.14 8.32 -6.25
CA GLU A 30 -6.46 8.28 -6.87
C GLU A 30 -6.35 7.67 -8.29
N GLU A 31 -7.19 6.67 -8.57
CA GLU A 31 -7.39 6.12 -9.90
C GLU A 31 -8.62 6.75 -10.57
N THR A 32 -8.49 7.08 -11.86
CA THR A 32 -9.62 7.51 -12.70
C THR A 32 -10.27 6.30 -13.34
N LEU A 33 -11.57 6.15 -13.13
CA LEU A 33 -12.42 5.14 -13.72
C LEU A 33 -13.14 5.73 -14.93
N GLU A 34 -12.65 5.45 -16.14
CA GLU A 34 -13.17 5.97 -17.41
C GLU A 34 -13.18 4.89 -18.51
N GLY A 35 -13.87 5.15 -19.62
CA GLY A 35 -13.97 4.23 -20.75
C GLY A 35 -14.58 2.88 -20.37
N ASP A 36 -13.88 1.78 -20.68
CA ASP A 36 -14.37 0.43 -20.36
C ASP A 36 -14.44 0.15 -18.84
N ASN A 37 -13.70 0.92 -18.03
CA ASN A 37 -13.58 0.78 -16.57
C ASN A 37 -14.47 1.75 -15.77
N GLN A 38 -15.48 2.36 -16.40
CA GLN A 38 -16.41 3.27 -15.74
C GLN A 38 -17.10 2.65 -14.51
N TYR A 39 -17.35 3.48 -13.50
CA TYR A 39 -18.07 3.09 -12.29
C TYR A 39 -19.56 2.93 -12.57
N ASP A 40 -20.16 1.81 -12.16
CA ASP A 40 -21.62 1.63 -12.22
C ASP A 40 -22.28 2.35 -11.04
N ALA A 41 -22.84 3.52 -11.31
CA ALA A 41 -23.54 4.36 -10.34
C ALA A 41 -25.02 3.97 -10.17
N GLU A 42 -25.34 2.68 -10.32
CA GLU A 42 -26.67 2.08 -10.11
C GLU A 42 -27.77 2.82 -10.91
N ALA A 43 -28.55 3.68 -10.23
CA ALA A 43 -29.62 4.46 -10.83
C ALA A 43 -29.14 5.42 -11.95
N HIS A 44 -27.84 5.70 -12.00
CA HIS A 44 -27.23 6.61 -12.97
C HIS A 44 -26.40 5.89 -14.05
N GLY A 45 -26.33 4.55 -14.03
CA GLY A 45 -25.55 3.74 -14.98
C GLY A 45 -24.04 3.99 -14.90
N LYS A 46 -23.32 3.66 -15.98
CA LYS A 46 -21.86 3.84 -16.05
C LYS A 46 -21.48 5.32 -16.10
N GLN A 47 -20.59 5.73 -15.20
CA GLN A 47 -20.12 7.10 -15.04
C GLN A 47 -18.60 7.14 -14.90
N ASP A 48 -18.00 8.22 -15.38
CA ASP A 48 -16.61 8.53 -15.05
C ASP A 48 -16.51 8.87 -13.56
N ALA A 49 -15.53 8.30 -12.87
CA ALA A 49 -15.38 8.48 -11.43
C ALA A 49 -13.92 8.52 -11.02
N LYS A 50 -13.67 9.05 -9.82
CA LYS A 50 -12.40 8.90 -9.12
C LYS A 50 -12.56 7.92 -7.98
N LYS A 51 -11.61 7.02 -7.83
CA LYS A 51 -11.55 6.06 -6.73
C LYS A 51 -10.21 6.20 -6.03
N GLY A 52 -10.23 6.24 -4.71
CA GLY A 52 -9.03 6.33 -3.88
C GLY A 52 -9.17 5.43 -2.65
N ILE A 53 -8.07 5.27 -1.93
CA ILE A 53 -8.00 4.55 -0.67
C ILE A 53 -7.36 5.47 0.36
N ASP A 54 -7.97 5.54 1.55
CA ASP A 54 -7.46 6.29 2.68
C ASP A 54 -7.31 5.38 3.90
N PHE A 55 -6.30 5.65 4.74
CA PHE A 55 -6.14 4.95 6.03
C PHE A 55 -6.87 5.71 7.14
N ALA A 56 -7.83 5.03 7.77
CA ALA A 56 -8.52 5.55 8.95
C ALA A 56 -7.73 5.33 10.25
N MET A 57 -7.02 4.21 10.36
CA MET A 57 -6.22 3.82 11.53
C MET A 57 -5.20 2.75 11.14
N PHE A 58 -4.02 2.78 11.75
CA PHE A 58 -3.03 1.70 11.64
C PHE A 58 -3.09 0.75 12.86
N PRO A 59 -2.85 -0.55 12.66
CA PRO A 59 -2.71 -1.51 13.77
C PRO A 59 -1.38 -1.30 14.51
N LYS A 60 -1.31 -1.76 15.77
CA LYS A 60 -0.06 -1.73 16.57
C LYS A 60 1.09 -2.54 15.94
N VAL A 61 0.74 -3.58 15.18
CA VAL A 61 1.69 -4.41 14.43
C VAL A 61 1.28 -4.34 12.97
N LEU A 62 2.13 -3.74 12.15
CA LEU A 62 1.87 -3.54 10.73
C LEU A 62 2.63 -4.60 9.91
N ASN A 63 1.88 -5.46 9.24
CA ASN A 63 2.44 -6.42 8.29
C ASN A 63 2.45 -5.80 6.89
N ILE A 64 3.64 -5.67 6.30
CA ILE A 64 3.81 -5.13 4.95
C ILE A 64 4.27 -6.27 4.04
N HIS A 65 3.48 -6.56 3.02
CA HIS A 65 3.82 -7.49 1.96
C HIS A 65 4.25 -6.71 0.71
N LEU A 66 5.54 -6.76 0.40
CA LEU A 66 6.07 -6.22 -0.85
C LEU A 66 5.69 -7.16 -2.01
N LYS A 67 4.90 -6.68 -2.97
CA LYS A 67 4.47 -7.42 -4.17
C LYS A 67 5.65 -7.64 -5.12
N ARG A 68 6.59 -8.52 -4.74
CA ARG A 68 7.78 -8.88 -5.53
C ARG A 68 7.52 -9.99 -6.54
N PHE A 69 6.27 -10.41 -6.73
CA PHE A 69 5.91 -11.41 -7.73
C PHE A 69 4.73 -10.88 -8.54
N GLU A 70 4.87 -10.92 -9.85
CA GLU A 70 3.88 -10.36 -10.76
C GLU A 70 3.81 -11.18 -12.05
N TYR A 71 2.65 -11.13 -12.70
CA TYR A 71 2.45 -11.76 -13.99
C TYR A 71 2.91 -10.83 -15.11
N ASP A 72 3.80 -11.31 -15.96
CA ASP A 72 4.24 -10.60 -17.16
C ASP A 72 3.39 -11.06 -18.35
N PHE A 73 2.50 -10.17 -18.81
CA PHE A 73 1.60 -10.44 -19.93
C PHE A 73 2.33 -10.62 -21.27
N GLN A 74 3.53 -10.10 -21.45
CA GLN A 74 4.28 -10.25 -22.70
C GLN A 74 4.89 -11.65 -22.82
N THR A 75 5.41 -12.17 -21.72
CA THR A 75 6.04 -13.50 -21.68
C THR A 75 5.07 -14.61 -21.28
N GLY A 76 3.94 -14.26 -20.66
CA GLY A 76 2.93 -15.20 -20.17
C GLY A 76 3.38 -15.96 -18.91
N LEU A 77 4.36 -15.42 -18.17
CA LEU A 77 4.99 -16.09 -17.03
C LEU A 77 4.98 -15.21 -15.78
N MET A 78 5.01 -15.84 -14.61
CA MET A 78 5.28 -15.14 -13.36
C MET A 78 6.76 -14.73 -13.33
N LYS A 79 7.03 -13.53 -12.83
CA LYS A 79 8.39 -13.00 -12.65
C LYS A 79 8.55 -12.47 -11.22
N LYS A 80 9.77 -12.65 -10.68
CA LYS A 80 10.19 -12.01 -9.44
C LYS A 80 10.79 -10.62 -9.72
N ILE A 81 10.32 -9.62 -8.99
CA ILE A 81 10.84 -8.25 -9.00
C ILE A 81 12.00 -8.16 -8.01
N ASN A 82 13.21 -8.12 -8.56
CA ASN A 82 14.44 -7.96 -7.80
C ASN A 82 14.92 -6.50 -7.74
N ASP A 83 14.09 -5.56 -8.20
CA ASP A 83 14.38 -4.13 -8.17
C ASP A 83 14.62 -3.67 -6.73
N HIS A 84 15.54 -2.71 -6.61
CA HIS A 84 15.93 -2.13 -5.34
C HIS A 84 14.77 -1.33 -4.74
N LEU A 85 14.45 -1.61 -3.48
CA LEU A 85 13.48 -0.86 -2.70
C LEU A 85 14.06 -0.68 -1.30
N GLU A 86 14.21 0.57 -0.89
CA GLU A 86 14.69 0.97 0.43
C GLU A 86 13.52 0.98 1.42
N PHE A 87 13.76 0.50 2.63
CA PHE A 87 12.84 0.59 3.76
C PHE A 87 13.62 1.07 4.99
N PRO A 88 13.08 2.03 5.76
CA PRO A 88 13.80 2.58 6.90
C PRO A 88 13.66 1.69 8.15
N GLU A 89 14.56 1.87 9.12
CA GLU A 89 14.41 1.28 10.47
C GLU A 89 13.25 1.94 11.25
N THR A 90 12.95 3.20 10.96
CA THR A 90 11.83 3.95 11.55
C THR A 90 10.98 4.52 10.43
N LEU A 91 9.71 4.15 10.41
CA LEU A 91 8.75 4.48 9.36
C LEU A 91 7.69 5.43 9.92
N GLU A 92 7.58 6.62 9.34
CA GLU A 92 6.58 7.63 9.71
C GLU A 92 5.41 7.60 8.72
N LEU A 93 4.20 7.27 9.21
CA LEU A 93 3.00 7.11 8.40
C LEU A 93 1.94 8.20 8.62
N ASP A 94 2.24 9.20 9.44
CA ASP A 94 1.32 10.32 9.79
C ASP A 94 0.70 11.02 8.59
N ARG A 95 1.43 11.08 7.47
CA ARG A 95 0.98 11.73 6.23
C ARG A 95 -0.02 10.89 5.42
N PHE A 96 -0.08 9.58 5.65
CA PHE A 96 -0.98 8.67 4.95
C PHE A 96 -2.27 8.40 5.74
N LEU A 97 -2.29 8.80 7.02
CA LEU A 97 -3.51 8.83 7.80
C LEU A 97 -4.38 9.99 7.28
N HIS A 98 -5.49 9.69 6.61
CA HIS A 98 -6.37 10.75 6.15
C HIS A 98 -7.18 11.31 7.32
N ALA A 99 -7.31 12.64 7.29
CA ALA A 99 -8.12 13.43 8.20
C ALA A 99 -9.62 13.21 7.94
N ALA A 100 -10.15 12.00 8.16
CA ALA A 100 -11.59 11.82 8.36
C ALA A 100 -12.10 12.68 9.55
N HIS A 101 -11.19 13.29 10.32
CA HIS A 101 -11.45 14.38 11.24
C HIS A 101 -10.33 15.44 11.25
N PRO A 102 -10.27 16.41 10.30
CA PRO A 102 -9.34 17.53 10.38
C PRO A 102 -9.65 18.41 11.62
N GLU A 103 -10.90 18.34 12.09
CA GLU A 103 -11.43 19.06 13.25
C GLU A 103 -11.07 18.39 14.59
N LYS A 104 -10.48 17.19 14.57
CA LYS A 104 -9.87 16.54 15.75
C LYS A 104 -8.36 16.75 15.82
N ARG A 105 -7.74 17.23 14.74
CA ARG A 105 -6.35 17.70 14.74
C ARG A 105 -6.30 19.07 15.40
N ASP A 106 -6.36 19.07 16.73
CA ASP A 106 -6.21 20.28 17.52
C ASP A 106 -4.76 20.75 17.37
N PRO A 107 -4.48 21.93 16.78
CA PRO A 107 -3.13 22.43 16.51
C PRO A 107 -2.29 22.65 17.79
N GLY A 108 -2.89 22.47 18.98
CA GLY A 108 -2.21 22.47 20.28
C GLY A 108 -2.00 21.10 20.92
N THR A 109 -2.47 20.00 20.31
CA THR A 109 -2.32 18.65 20.89
C THR A 109 -1.18 17.87 20.25
N ASN A 110 -0.41 17.23 21.12
CA ASN A 110 0.66 16.29 20.81
C ASN A 110 0.03 14.98 20.31
N GLU A 111 -0.63 15.00 19.13
CA GLU A 111 -1.24 13.80 18.55
C GLU A 111 -0.22 12.66 18.43
N PRO A 112 -0.65 11.40 18.66
CA PRO A 112 0.25 10.27 18.52
C PRO A 112 0.75 10.22 17.07
N LYS A 113 2.06 10.38 16.92
CA LYS A 113 2.72 10.14 15.65
C LYS A 113 2.62 8.66 15.33
N GLU A 114 2.12 8.31 14.16
CA GLU A 114 2.09 6.96 13.59
C GLU A 114 3.51 6.58 13.15
N VAL A 115 4.36 6.31 14.14
CA VAL A 115 5.76 5.92 13.99
C VAL A 115 5.89 4.44 14.28
N PHE A 116 6.39 3.71 13.31
CA PHE A 116 6.67 2.28 13.40
C PHE A 116 8.16 2.04 13.42
N HIS A 117 8.59 1.08 14.25
CA HIS A 117 9.96 0.60 14.26
C HIS A 117 10.02 -0.76 13.57
N LEU A 118 11.01 -0.94 12.70
CA LEU A 118 11.24 -2.19 12.00
C LEU A 118 11.54 -3.30 13.02
N HIS A 119 10.66 -4.30 13.06
CA HIS A 119 10.81 -5.44 13.97
C HIS A 119 11.42 -6.65 13.27
N SER A 120 11.06 -6.92 12.02
CA SER A 120 11.55 -8.10 11.31
C SER A 120 11.48 -7.94 9.80
N VAL A 121 12.42 -8.57 9.10
CA VAL A 121 12.47 -8.62 7.63
C VAL A 121 12.45 -10.08 7.18
N LEU A 122 11.39 -10.49 6.50
CA LEU A 122 11.31 -11.79 5.83
C LEU A 122 11.92 -11.69 4.42
N VAL A 123 12.93 -12.49 4.15
CA VAL A 123 13.68 -12.48 2.89
C VAL A 123 13.45 -13.78 2.13
N HIS A 124 13.20 -13.65 0.82
CA HIS A 124 13.17 -14.76 -0.12
C HIS A 124 14.33 -14.67 -1.12
N SER A 125 15.25 -15.63 -1.05
CA SER A 125 16.33 -15.82 -2.03
C SER A 125 15.96 -16.91 -3.02
N GLY A 126 16.01 -16.64 -4.32
CA GLY A 126 15.51 -17.53 -5.37
C GLY A 126 14.55 -16.83 -6.32
N ASP A 127 13.81 -17.61 -7.10
CA ASP A 127 12.91 -17.16 -8.16
C ASP A 127 11.45 -17.62 -7.95
N VAL A 128 10.61 -17.55 -8.98
CA VAL A 128 9.19 -17.93 -8.93
C VAL A 128 8.97 -19.44 -8.76
N HIS A 129 9.94 -20.28 -9.12
CA HIS A 129 9.83 -21.74 -9.08
C HIS A 129 10.40 -22.35 -7.80
N GLY A 130 11.22 -21.59 -7.06
CA GLY A 130 11.73 -22.03 -5.78
C GLY A 130 12.79 -21.11 -5.19
N GLY A 131 13.02 -21.29 -3.90
CA GLY A 131 14.00 -20.52 -3.17
C GLY A 131 14.10 -20.90 -1.70
N HIS A 132 14.77 -20.04 -0.95
CA HIS A 132 15.03 -20.18 0.47
C HIS A 132 14.52 -18.95 1.22
N TYR A 133 13.80 -19.18 2.31
CA TYR A 133 13.28 -18.14 3.18
C TYR A 133 14.09 -18.06 4.47
N TYR A 134 14.43 -16.85 4.86
CA TYR A 134 15.07 -16.56 6.14
C TYR A 134 14.59 -15.21 6.66
N ALA A 135 14.76 -14.96 7.97
CA ALA A 135 14.30 -13.74 8.61
C ALA A 135 15.41 -13.08 9.42
N PHE A 136 15.45 -11.76 9.37
CA PHE A 136 16.14 -10.92 10.36
C PHE A 136 15.11 -10.46 11.40
N ILE A 137 15.48 -10.51 12.68
CA ILE A 137 14.67 -10.12 13.84
C ILE A 137 15.55 -9.22 14.71
#